data_AF-A0A529C893-F1
#
_entry.id   AF-A0A529C893-F1
#
_cell.length_a   1.000
_cell.length_b   1.000
_cell.length_c   1.000
_cell.angle_alpha   90.00
_cell.angle_beta   90.00
_cell.angle_gamma   90.00
#
_symmetry.space_group_name_H-M   'P 1'
#
loop_
_entity.id
_entity.type
_entity.pdbx_description
1 polymer ?
#
loop_
_entity_poly.entity_id
_entity_poly.type
_entity_poly.pdbx_seq_one_letter_code
_entity_poly.pdbx_strand_id
1 'polypeptide(L)' 'VQVLSVTHAPQVAARAATHFLISKSGGADRVSTGIAEMDRAARQEEIARMLAGATITDEARAAAERLLR' A
#
# COMPACT_ATOMS: atom_id res chain seq x y z
N VAL A 1 -17.83 -14.51 -2.46
CA VAL A 1 -16.56 -15.11 -2.92
C VAL A 1 -15.42 -14.30 -2.34
N GLN A 2 -14.31 -14.92 -1.96
CA GLN A 2 -13.10 -14.22 -1.53
C GLN A 2 -12.13 -14.11 -2.71
N VAL A 3 -11.53 -12.94 -2.89
CA VAL A 3 -10.53 -12.68 -3.95
C VAL A 3 -9.25 -12.17 -3.31
N LEU A 4 -8.13 -12.76 -3.70
CA LEU A 4 -6.79 -12.33 -3.33
C LEU A 4 -6.11 -11.79 -4.59
N SER A 5 -5.47 -10.63 -4.47
CA SER A 5 -4.73 -10.00 -5.58
C SER A 5 -3.45 -9.36 -5.07
N VAL A 6 -2.38 -9.48 -5.86
CA VAL A 6 -1.12 -8.77 -5.65
C VAL A 6 -1.03 -7.72 -6.75
N THR A 7 -0.91 -6.45 -6.36
CA THR A 7 -0.99 -5.33 -7.30
C THR A 7 -0.04 -4.21 -6.92
N HIS A 8 0.50 -3.55 -7.95
CA HIS A 8 1.20 -2.26 -7.82
C HIS A 8 0.31 -1.09 -8.27
N ALA A 9 -0.92 -1.36 -8.73
CA ALA A 9 -1.86 -0.33 -9.17
C ALA A 9 -2.63 0.24 -7.97
N PRO A 10 -2.47 1.54 -7.63
CA PRO A 10 -3.11 2.14 -6.47
C PRO A 10 -4.63 2.07 -6.53
N GLN A 11 -5.21 2.15 -7.73
CA GLN A 11 -6.67 2.09 -7.94
C GLN A 11 -7.23 0.71 -7.60
N VAL A 12 -6.46 -0.36 -7.82
CA VAL A 12 -6.88 -1.73 -7.46
C VAL A 12 -6.73 -1.93 -5.95
N ALA A 13 -5.59 -1.51 -5.39
CA ALA A 13 -5.33 -1.59 -3.95
C ALA A 13 -6.37 -0.81 -3.12
N ALA A 14 -6.84 0.34 -3.61
CA ALA A 14 -7.89 1.15 -2.98
C ALA A 14 -9.24 0.43 -2.87
N ARG A 15 -9.53 -0.54 -3.74
CA ARG A 15 -10.82 -1.27 -3.74
C ARG A 15 -10.84 -2.46 -2.79
N ALA A 16 -9.69 -2.87 -2.25
CA ALA A 16 -9.63 -4.00 -1.34
C ALA A 16 -10.40 -3.73 -0.04
N ALA A 17 -11.05 -4.77 0.51
CA ALA A 17 -11.64 -4.70 1.85
C ALA A 17 -10.54 -4.68 2.93
N THR A 18 -9.48 -5.45 2.72
CA THR A 18 -8.28 -5.51 3.57
C THR A 18 -7.06 -5.28 2.71
N HIS A 19 -6.11 -4.46 3.17
CA HIS A 19 -4.88 -4.17 2.44
C HIS A 19 -3.67 -4.59 3.28
N PHE A 20 -2.87 -5.51 2.75
CA PHE A 20 -1.64 -5.97 3.37
C PHE A 20 -0.42 -5.35 2.68
N LEU A 21 0.54 -4.88 3.47
CA LEU A 21 1.85 -4.48 3.01
C LEU A 21 2.80 -5.68 3.07
N ILE A 22 3.45 -5.97 1.94
CA ILE A 22 4.54 -6.94 1.86
C ILE A 22 5.86 -6.18 1.90
N SER A 23 6.72 -6.47 2.88
CA SER A 23 8.02 -5.83 3.03
C SER A 23 9.13 -6.86 3.16
N LYS A 24 10.33 -6.47 2.77
CA LYS A 24 11.55 -7.27 2.97
C LYS A 24 12.37 -6.62 4.08
N SER A 25 12.87 -7.44 4.99
CA SER A 25 13.77 -7.04 6.07
C SER A 25 14.96 -8.00 6.12
N GLY A 26 16.09 -7.54 6.66
CA GLY A 26 17.33 -8.33 6.75
C GLY A 26 18.47 -7.75 5.92
N GLY A 27 19.63 -8.39 6.03
CA GLY A 27 20.89 -7.96 5.40
C GLY A 27 21.35 -8.86 4.26
N ALA A 28 22.58 -8.68 3.81
CA ALA A 28 23.15 -9.40 2.67
C ALA A 28 23.08 -10.94 2.79
N ASP A 29 23.24 -11.46 4.00
CA ASP A 29 23.32 -12.90 4.25
C ASP A 29 21.94 -13.57 4.39
N ARG A 30 20.90 -12.80 4.72
CA ARG A 30 19.53 -13.32 4.86
C ARG A 30 18.48 -12.22 4.76
N VAL A 31 17.54 -12.41 3.84
CA VAL A 31 16.34 -11.57 3.69
C VAL A 31 15.10 -12.36 4.10
N SER A 32 14.28 -11.78 4.95
CA SER A 32 12.94 -12.27 5.31
C SER A 32 11.86 -11.40 4.69
N THR A 33 10.78 -12.03 4.21
CA THR A 33 9.58 -11.34 3.75
C THR A 33 8.56 -11.30 4.88
N GLY A 34 8.12 -10.11 5.25
CA GLY A 34 7.04 -9.86 6.20
C GLY A 34 5.75 -9.45 5.51
N ILE A 35 4.64 -9.69 6.19
CA ILE A 35 3.30 -9.24 5.78
C ILE A 35 2.66 -8.56 6.98
N ALA A 36 2.14 -7.35 6.80
CA ALA A 36 1.42 -6.62 7.82
C ALA A 36 0.09 -6.08 7.27
N GLU A 37 -1.00 -6.21 8.03
CA GLU A 37 -2.25 -5.54 7.70
C GLU A 37 -2.12 -4.04 7.94
N MET A 38 -2.64 -3.22 7.02
CA MET A 38 -2.62 -1.77 7.16
C MET A 38 -3.97 -1.28 7.68
N ASP A 39 -3.91 -0.44 8.71
CA ASP A 39 -5.03 0.39 9.10
C ASP A 39 -5.33 1.47 8.05
N ARG A 40 -6.39 2.24 8.26
CA ARG A 40 -6.82 3.25 7.28
C ARG A 40 -5.78 4.34 7.03
N ALA A 41 -5.04 4.76 8.04
CA ALA A 41 -4.04 5.82 7.92
C ALA A 41 -2.81 5.31 7.15
N ALA A 42 -2.27 4.15 7.54
CA ALA A 42 -1.18 3.49 6.84
C ALA A 42 -1.55 3.19 5.39
N ARG A 43 -2.80 2.77 5.15
CA ARG A 43 -3.33 2.50 3.81
C ARG A 43 -3.39 3.77 2.94
N GLN A 44 -3.78 4.90 3.50
CA GLN A 44 -3.79 6.18 2.78
C GLN A 44 -2.37 6.60 2.37
N GLU A 45 -1.41 6.53 3.29
CA GLU A 45 -0.01 6.85 2.98
C GLU A 45 0.57 5.90 1.93
N GLU A 46 0.28 4.59 2.02
CA GLU A 46 0.77 3.63 1.04
C GLU A 46 0.19 3.87 -0.35
N ILE A 47 -1.10 4.18 -0.47
CA ILE A 47 -1.70 4.54 -1.76
C ILE A 47 -1.15 5.86 -2.29
N ALA A 48 -0.90 6.85 -1.43
CA ALA A 48 -0.26 8.09 -1.83
C ALA A 48 1.18 7.84 -2.34
N ARG A 49 1.93 6.95 -1.67
CA ARG A 49 3.26 6.48 -2.11
C ARG A 49 3.19 5.74 -3.44
N MET A 50 2.20 4.88 -3.66
CA MET A 50 1.99 4.21 -4.94
C MET A 50 1.66 5.19 -6.08
N LEU A 51 1.02 6.33 -5.78
CA LEU A 51 0.69 7.38 -6.75
C LEU A 51 1.88 8.29 -7.08
N ALA A 52 2.64 8.72 -6.07
CA ALA A 52 3.71 9.72 -6.23
C ALA A 52 5.13 9.14 -6.27
N GLY A 53 5.30 7.87 -5.93
CA GLY A 53 6.60 7.21 -5.83
C GLY A 53 7.28 7.46 -4.48
N ALA A 54 8.58 7.76 -4.51
CA ALA A 54 9.40 7.85 -3.30
C ALA A 54 9.07 9.07 -2.41
N THR A 55 8.60 10.17 -3.01
CA THR A 55 8.28 11.40 -2.30
C THR A 55 6.76 11.56 -2.25
N ILE A 56 6.18 11.40 -1.06
CA ILE A 56 4.75 11.59 -0.85
C ILE A 56 4.46 13.08 -0.76
N THR A 57 3.54 13.57 -1.60
CA THR A 57 3.06 14.96 -1.58
C THR A 57 1.66 15.06 -1.00
N ASP A 58 1.24 16.27 -0.63
CA ASP A 58 -0.10 16.50 -0.10
C ASP A 58 -1.18 16.30 -1.17
N GLU A 59 -0.87 16.58 -2.44
CA GLU A 59 -1.75 16.27 -3.57
C GLU A 59 -1.93 14.75 -3.73
N ALA A 60 -0.87 13.98 -3.53
CA ALA A 60 -0.92 12.53 -3.56
C ALA A 60 -1.77 11.96 -2.43
N ARG A 61 -1.65 12.50 -1.21
CA ARG A 61 -2.52 12.14 -0.08
C ARG A 61 -3.98 12.49 -0.34
N ALA A 62 -4.25 13.66 -0.92
CA ALA A 62 -5.60 14.08 -1.29
C ALA A 62 -6.19 13.19 -2.40
N ALA A 63 -5.38 12.74 -3.35
CA ALA A 63 -5.78 11.77 -4.37
C ALA A 63 -6.04 10.38 -3.77
N ALA A 64 -5.20 9.91 -2.85
CA ALA A 64 -5.38 8.65 -2.15
C ALA A 64 -6.67 8.64 -1.32
N GLU A 65 -6.96 9.72 -0.58
CA GLU A 65 -8.21 9.86 0.17
C GLU A 65 -9.43 9.77 -0.74
N ARG A 66 -9.38 10.35 -1.95
CA ARG A 66 -10.47 10.22 -2.93
C ARG A 66 -10.67 8.80 -3.45
N LEU A 67 -9.60 8.00 -3.55
CA LEU A 67 -9.69 6.60 -3.97
C LEU A 67 -10.23 5.68 -2.86
N LEU A 68 -10.01 6.06 -1.59
CA LEU A 68 -10.42 5.30 -0.41
C LEU A 68 -11.85 5.62 0.08
N ARG A 69 -12.51 6.58 -0.55
CA ARG A 69 -13.96 6.82 -0.40
C ARG A 69 -14.75 5.85 -1.26
#